data_AF-A0A329KNK6-F1
#
_entry.id   AF-A0A329KNK6-F1
#
_cell.length_a   1.000
_cell.length_b   1.000
_cell.length_c   1.000
_cell.angle_alpha   90.00
_cell.angle_beta   90.00
_cell.angle_gamma   90.00
#
_symmetry.space_group_name_H-M   'P 1'
#
loop_
_entity.id
_entity.type
_entity.pdbx_description
1 polymer ?
#
loop_
_entity_poly.entity_id
_entity_poly.type
_entity_poly.pdbx_seq_one_letter_code
_entity_poly.pdbx_strand_id
1 'polypeptide(L)'
;MAKYNEVKRKACVGERIKIVNRIDNEHRYENGDEFMVMADWGAGDVRVDVAGDAACVFLREYVVLEPVPEATPQPAASVPQLPELFAQFLRDNSAAVRAYLDAVDQQAGGPVTEPIVKPAETIAAAKPLTRADVLAQASADVAELLRIGRSDDDMLSGSKHFRARWYDVDFVVNREKRTVVALVYEINGLSRTFARYRSKPDAKGIARCAPDDVFHTDIGRAIALRRALGLVVPIAYTQAPKPEEPRVGAKVRGVGDDNDFGVIGTVTEMRPVDYLDADNGLIVDTFSGSGWNYIRDVAVIDDTDVVYDVDYAKEAE
;
A
#
# COMPACT_ATOMS: atom_id res chain seq x y z
N MET A 1 29.43 31.20 -6.77
CA MET A 1 29.10 30.90 -5.36
C MET A 1 28.01 29.87 -5.39
N ALA A 2 28.23 28.67 -4.84
CA ALA A 2 27.19 27.64 -4.85
C ALA A 2 25.94 28.17 -4.16
N LYS A 3 24.79 28.10 -4.84
CA LYS A 3 23.50 28.45 -4.24
C LYS A 3 23.08 27.28 -3.35
N TYR A 4 22.64 27.56 -2.13
CA TYR A 4 22.11 26.56 -1.21
C TYR A 4 20.65 26.89 -0.89
N ASN A 5 19.81 25.85 -0.79
CA ASN A 5 18.47 25.95 -0.22
C ASN A 5 18.56 25.71 1.29
N GLU A 6 17.98 26.63 2.06
CA GLU A 6 17.85 26.50 3.51
C GLU A 6 16.59 25.67 3.84
N VAL A 7 16.77 24.44 4.34
CA VAL A 7 15.67 23.50 4.63
C VAL A 7 15.59 23.18 6.12
N LYS A 8 14.41 23.40 6.72
CA LYS A 8 14.17 23.08 8.15
C LYS A 8 13.84 21.60 8.33
N ARG A 9 14.86 20.80 8.65
CA ARG A 9 14.75 19.37 8.98
C ARG A 9 15.90 18.91 9.89
N LYS A 10 15.82 17.67 10.38
CA LYS A 10 16.94 17.03 11.08
C LYS A 10 18.12 16.87 10.13
N ALA A 11 19.32 17.16 10.63
CA ALA A 11 20.55 17.04 9.87
C ALA A 11 21.21 15.68 10.16
N CYS A 12 21.84 15.11 9.16
CA CYS A 12 22.68 13.93 9.27
C CYS A 12 24.14 14.33 9.48
N VAL A 13 24.94 13.41 10.03
CA VAL A 13 26.40 13.57 10.13
C VAL A 13 27.01 13.80 8.74
N GLY A 14 27.86 14.82 8.62
CA GLY A 14 28.48 15.24 7.36
C GLY A 14 27.70 16.31 6.58
N GLU A 15 26.45 16.64 6.95
CA GLU A 15 25.71 17.72 6.31
C GLU A 15 26.19 19.11 6.78
N ARG A 16 26.02 20.13 5.91
CA ARG A 16 26.24 21.53 6.27
C ARG A 16 24.96 22.13 6.82
N ILE A 17 25.07 22.83 7.94
CA ILE A 17 23.96 23.55 8.57
C ILE A 17 24.30 25.02 8.70
N LYS A 18 23.26 25.85 8.79
CA LYS A 18 23.37 27.28 9.10
C LYS A 18 22.55 27.61 10.35
N ILE A 19 23.14 28.36 11.27
CA ILE A 19 22.45 28.83 12.47
C ILE A 19 21.53 29.98 12.07
N VAL A 20 20.24 29.86 12.37
CA VAL A 20 19.20 30.85 12.05
C VAL A 20 18.50 31.39 13.29
N ASN A 21 18.59 30.69 14.43
CA ASN A 21 17.92 31.08 15.66
C ASN A 21 18.69 30.62 16.91
N ARG A 22 19.88 31.19 17.12
CA ARG A 22 20.73 31.00 18.30
C ARG A 22 19.97 31.29 19.58
N ILE A 23 20.10 30.41 20.57
CA ILE A 23 19.60 30.67 21.92
C ILE A 23 20.40 31.76 22.65
N ASP A 24 19.75 32.51 23.55
CA ASP A 24 20.35 33.67 24.21
C ASP A 24 21.58 33.34 25.09
N ASN A 25 21.65 32.12 25.64
CA ASN A 25 22.72 31.66 26.53
C ASN A 25 23.87 30.94 25.80
N GLU A 26 23.88 30.95 24.47
CA GLU A 26 24.96 30.38 23.67
C GLU A 26 25.84 31.49 23.11
N HIS A 27 27.14 31.35 23.28
CA HIS A 27 28.13 32.39 22.96
C HIS A 27 29.23 31.88 22.01
N ARG A 28 29.21 30.59 21.66
CA ARG A 28 30.22 29.97 20.80
C ARG A 28 29.97 30.23 19.32
N TYR A 29 28.72 30.43 18.90
CA TYR A 29 28.35 30.70 17.51
C TYR A 29 27.30 31.80 17.41
N GLU A 30 27.11 32.37 16.22
CA GLU A 30 26.14 33.42 15.91
C GLU A 30 25.16 33.02 14.81
N ASN A 31 24.04 33.76 14.71
CA ASN A 31 23.12 33.59 13.59
C ASN A 31 23.82 33.94 12.28
N GLY A 32 23.79 33.02 11.32
CA GLY A 32 24.49 33.13 10.05
C GLY A 32 25.68 32.18 9.94
N ASP A 33 26.20 31.67 11.06
CA ASP A 33 27.35 30.76 11.04
C ASP A 33 26.98 29.42 10.39
N GLU A 34 27.92 28.88 9.62
CA GLU A 34 27.79 27.60 8.94
C GLU A 34 28.75 26.57 9.53
N PHE A 35 28.23 25.39 9.83
CA PHE A 35 29.01 24.29 10.40
C PHE A 35 28.75 22.98 9.68
N MET A 36 29.71 22.05 9.78
CA MET A 36 29.53 20.66 9.38
C MET A 36 29.12 19.83 10.60
N VAL A 37 28.10 19.00 10.44
CA VAL A 37 27.64 18.12 11.54
C VAL A 37 28.64 17.00 11.76
N MET A 38 29.14 16.87 12.99
CA MET A 38 30.10 15.85 13.39
C MET A 38 29.46 14.61 14.02
N ALA A 39 28.36 14.77 14.72
CA ALA A 39 27.64 13.69 15.38
C ALA A 39 26.18 14.08 15.63
N ASP A 40 25.30 13.09 15.68
CA ASP A 40 23.92 13.25 16.14
C ASP A 40 23.82 12.94 17.64
N TRP A 41 23.11 13.77 18.41
CA TRP A 41 22.95 13.62 19.86
C TRP A 41 21.51 13.25 20.28
N GLY A 42 20.68 12.81 19.32
CA GLY A 42 19.28 12.46 19.55
C GLY A 42 18.35 13.67 19.54
N ALA A 43 17.03 13.42 19.50
CA ALA A 43 15.96 14.43 19.32
C ALA A 43 16.05 15.35 18.07
N GLY A 44 17.10 15.23 17.26
CA GLY A 44 17.41 16.10 16.12
C GLY A 44 18.48 17.15 16.42
N ASP A 45 19.10 17.09 17.60
CA ASP A 45 20.20 17.96 17.98
C ASP A 45 21.52 17.39 17.47
N VAL A 46 22.44 18.30 17.13
CA VAL A 46 23.66 17.95 16.41
C VAL A 46 24.90 18.55 17.06
N ARG A 47 26.02 17.84 16.98
CA ARG A 47 27.33 18.31 17.44
C ARG A 47 28.09 18.96 16.29
N VAL A 48 28.64 20.14 16.53
CA VAL A 48 29.54 20.85 15.62
C VAL A 48 30.85 21.21 16.31
N ASP A 49 31.90 21.42 15.52
CA ASP A 49 33.16 21.98 16.00
C ASP A 49 33.15 23.50 15.83
N VAL A 50 33.29 24.21 16.94
CA VAL A 50 33.45 25.66 16.98
C VAL A 50 34.85 25.94 17.50
N ALA A 51 35.77 26.25 16.57
CA ALA A 51 37.15 26.63 16.89
C ALA A 51 37.89 25.63 17.81
N GLY A 52 37.62 24.34 17.68
CA GLY A 52 38.23 23.26 18.47
C GLY A 52 37.41 22.85 19.69
N ASP A 53 36.31 23.53 20.00
CA ASP A 53 35.38 23.15 21.05
C ASP A 53 34.08 22.56 20.49
N ALA A 54 33.58 21.54 21.17
CA ALA A 54 32.37 20.85 20.74
C ALA A 54 31.11 21.56 21.24
N ALA A 55 30.31 22.08 20.32
CA ALA A 55 29.03 22.69 20.63
C ALA A 55 27.85 21.79 20.23
N CYS A 56 26.82 21.77 21.08
CA CYS A 56 25.52 21.20 20.75
C CYS A 56 24.68 22.29 20.09
N VAL A 57 24.09 21.99 18.95
CA VAL A 57 23.15 22.87 18.26
C VAL A 57 21.79 22.19 18.24
N PHE A 58 20.78 22.85 18.80
CA PHE A 58 19.43 22.28 18.85
C PHE A 58 18.75 22.31 17.49
N LEU A 59 17.88 21.33 17.21
CA LEU A 59 17.10 21.27 15.96
C LEU A 59 16.39 22.59 15.63
N ARG A 60 15.97 23.34 16.64
CA ARG A 60 15.29 24.63 16.47
C ARG A 60 16.21 25.76 15.99
N GLU A 61 17.51 25.69 16.24
CA GLU A 61 18.47 26.76 15.98
C GLU A 61 19.00 26.79 14.55
N TYR A 62 18.96 25.67 13.83
CA TYR A 62 19.62 25.55 12.52
C TYR A 62 18.69 25.18 11.35
N VAL A 63 19.16 25.40 10.12
CA VAL A 63 18.62 24.85 8.86
C VAL A 63 19.70 24.07 8.14
N VAL A 64 19.33 23.05 7.37
CA VAL A 64 20.26 22.30 6.53
C VAL A 64 20.47 23.04 5.21
N LEU A 65 21.72 23.16 4.78
CA LEU A 65 22.10 23.75 3.51
C LEU A 65 22.18 22.67 2.44
N GLU A 66 21.14 22.56 1.63
CA GLU A 66 21.10 21.65 0.50
C GLU A 66 21.67 22.34 -0.74
N PRO A 67 22.66 21.79 -1.45
CA PRO A 67 23.20 22.41 -2.65
C PRO A 67 22.10 22.49 -3.71
N VAL A 68 21.84 23.69 -4.23
CA VAL A 68 21.01 23.86 -5.43
C VAL A 68 21.88 23.47 -6.61
N PRO A 69 21.55 22.39 -7.34
CA PRO A 69 22.27 22.11 -8.57
C PRO A 69 22.12 23.33 -9.47
N GLU A 70 23.24 23.98 -9.80
CA GLU A 70 23.24 25.02 -10.83
C GLU A 70 22.73 24.35 -12.09
N ALA A 71 21.56 24.82 -12.56
CA ALA A 71 21.01 24.40 -13.84
C ALA A 71 21.96 24.92 -14.93
N THR A 72 22.99 24.14 -15.24
CA THR A 72 23.61 24.19 -16.56
C THR A 72 22.47 24.06 -17.57
N PRO A 73 22.35 24.97 -18.56
CA PRO A 73 21.33 24.84 -19.59
C PRO A 73 21.65 23.59 -20.41
N GLN A 74 21.08 22.47 -19.98
CA GLN A 74 21.20 21.21 -20.68
C GLN A 74 20.14 21.24 -21.78
N PRO A 75 20.55 21.19 -23.06
CA PRO A 75 19.61 21.25 -24.16
C PRO A 75 18.61 20.09 -24.04
N ALA A 76 17.34 20.39 -24.27
CA ALA A 76 16.26 19.42 -24.24
C ALA A 76 16.54 18.26 -25.22
N ALA A 77 17.12 17.18 -24.72
CA ALA A 77 17.26 15.90 -25.40
C ALA A 77 17.48 14.77 -24.38
N SER A 78 16.58 13.78 -24.42
CA SER A 78 16.66 12.42 -23.86
C SER A 78 17.01 12.27 -22.37
N VAL A 79 15.96 12.11 -21.54
CA VAL A 79 16.02 11.21 -20.38
C VAL A 79 16.49 9.84 -20.89
N PRO A 80 17.58 9.25 -20.37
CA PRO A 80 17.90 7.85 -20.63
C PRO A 80 16.69 7.03 -20.22
N GLN A 81 16.04 6.38 -21.20
CA GLN A 81 14.92 5.51 -20.91
C GLN A 81 15.42 4.45 -19.92
N LEU A 82 14.54 4.00 -19.04
CA LEU A 82 14.76 2.93 -18.04
C LEU A 82 15.78 1.83 -18.43
N PRO A 83 15.87 1.37 -19.71
CA PRO A 83 16.90 0.43 -20.15
C PRO A 83 18.36 0.86 -19.91
N GLU A 84 18.71 2.14 -20.04
CA GLU A 84 20.10 2.61 -19.86
C GLU A 84 20.51 2.66 -18.39
N LEU A 85 19.58 3.06 -17.52
CA LEU A 85 19.75 3.00 -16.06
C LEU A 85 19.88 1.54 -15.59
N PHE A 86 19.09 0.65 -16.17
CA PHE A 86 19.17 -0.79 -15.88
C PHE A 86 20.49 -1.40 -16.36
N ALA A 87 20.95 -1.04 -17.57
CA ALA A 87 22.25 -1.48 -18.09
C ALA A 87 23.41 -0.97 -17.22
N GLN A 88 23.32 0.26 -16.73
CA GLN A 88 24.31 0.82 -15.82
C GLN A 88 24.33 0.08 -14.48
N PHE A 89 23.16 -0.15 -13.88
CA PHE A 89 23.03 -0.94 -12.66
C PHE A 89 23.64 -2.34 -12.79
N LEU A 90 23.38 -3.04 -13.91
CA LEU A 90 23.97 -4.37 -14.15
C LEU A 90 25.49 -4.33 -14.29
N ARG A 91 26.04 -3.27 -14.90
CA ARG A 91 27.51 -3.10 -14.98
C ARG A 91 28.11 -2.91 -13.60
N ASP A 92 27.53 -2.00 -12.82
CA ASP A 92 28.03 -1.59 -11.50
C ASP A 92 27.92 -2.73 -10.48
N ASN A 93 26.91 -3.59 -10.62
CA ASN A 93 26.64 -4.69 -9.69
C ASN A 93 26.99 -6.07 -10.26
N SER A 94 27.73 -6.12 -11.38
CA SER A 94 27.95 -7.36 -12.14
C SER A 94 28.61 -8.47 -11.32
N ALA A 95 29.44 -8.16 -10.33
CA ALA A 95 30.03 -9.15 -9.44
C ALA A 95 29.00 -9.77 -8.47
N ALA A 96 28.14 -8.95 -7.88
CA ALA A 96 27.09 -9.41 -6.97
C ALA A 96 26.01 -10.21 -7.71
N VAL A 97 25.66 -9.78 -8.92
CA VAL A 97 24.72 -10.51 -9.79
C VAL A 97 25.31 -11.86 -10.19
N ARG A 98 26.60 -11.94 -10.54
CA ARG A 98 27.28 -13.21 -10.83
C ARG A 98 27.32 -14.15 -9.61
N ALA A 99 27.65 -13.63 -8.43
CA ALA A 99 27.64 -14.44 -7.21
C ALA A 99 26.25 -15.02 -6.89
N TYR A 100 25.18 -14.27 -7.19
CA TYR A 100 23.81 -14.76 -7.09
C TYR A 100 23.51 -15.85 -8.13
N LEU A 101 23.94 -15.67 -9.38
CA LEU A 101 23.78 -16.68 -10.43
C LEU A 101 24.55 -17.97 -10.11
N ASP A 102 25.79 -17.85 -9.64
CA ASP A 102 26.61 -18.98 -9.21
C ASP A 102 25.96 -19.73 -8.02
N ALA A 103 25.33 -19.01 -7.09
CA ALA A 103 24.60 -19.60 -5.98
C ALA A 103 23.33 -20.35 -6.44
N VAL A 104 22.64 -19.84 -7.46
CA VAL A 104 21.49 -20.51 -8.10
C VAL A 104 21.93 -21.78 -8.84
N ASP A 105 23.04 -21.70 -9.59
CA ASP A 105 23.60 -22.85 -10.32
C ASP A 105 24.09 -23.96 -9.37
N GLN A 106 24.65 -23.59 -8.21
CA GLN A 106 25.05 -24.55 -7.17
C GLN A 106 23.86 -25.24 -6.50
N GLN A 107 22.68 -24.62 -6.46
CA GLN A 107 21.44 -25.24 -5.97
C GLN A 107 20.78 -26.18 -6.99
N ALA A 108 21.15 -26.12 -8.28
CA ALA A 108 20.52 -26.88 -9.36
C ALA A 108 21.24 -28.18 -9.76
N GLY A 109 22.44 -28.46 -9.27
CA GLY A 109 23.10 -29.78 -9.33
C GLY A 109 23.15 -30.51 -10.70
N GLY A 110 24.13 -30.18 -11.56
CA GLY A 110 24.62 -31.06 -12.64
C GLY A 110 24.32 -30.62 -14.08
N PRO A 111 25.17 -30.97 -15.07
CA PRO A 111 25.53 -30.09 -16.18
C PRO A 111 24.56 -30.09 -17.36
N VAL A 112 24.11 -28.91 -17.75
CA VAL A 112 23.27 -28.67 -18.93
C VAL A 112 24.19 -28.47 -20.15
N THR A 113 24.19 -29.44 -21.06
CA THR A 113 24.78 -29.29 -22.39
C THR A 113 23.64 -29.01 -23.37
N GLU A 114 23.79 -27.93 -24.12
CA GLU A 114 22.99 -27.45 -25.27
C GLU A 114 21.97 -26.31 -25.05
N PRO A 115 21.87 -25.38 -26.03
CA PRO A 115 21.52 -23.99 -25.80
C PRO A 115 20.01 -23.75 -25.95
N ILE A 116 19.36 -23.31 -24.88
CA ILE A 116 17.93 -22.96 -24.93
C ILE A 116 17.77 -21.57 -25.55
N VAL A 117 17.58 -21.55 -26.87
CA VAL A 117 16.94 -20.45 -27.57
C VAL A 117 15.43 -20.65 -27.44
N LYS A 118 14.79 -19.90 -26.54
CA LYS A 118 13.42 -19.35 -26.64
C LYS A 118 13.11 -18.48 -25.40
N PRO A 119 13.10 -17.14 -25.53
CA PRO A 119 12.80 -16.24 -24.42
C PRO A 119 11.28 -16.09 -24.28
N ALA A 120 10.65 -16.78 -23.33
CA ALA A 120 9.28 -16.46 -22.88
C ALA A 120 8.80 -17.14 -21.58
N GLU A 121 9.37 -18.26 -21.11
CA GLU A 121 8.59 -19.14 -20.20
C GLU A 121 9.21 -19.44 -18.81
N THR A 122 10.08 -18.60 -18.25
CA THR A 122 10.48 -18.80 -16.83
C THR A 122 10.67 -17.51 -16.03
N ILE A 123 9.75 -16.56 -16.22
CA ILE A 123 9.01 -16.08 -15.05
C ILE A 123 7.91 -17.14 -14.93
N ALA A 124 7.97 -18.00 -13.92
CA ALA A 124 6.80 -18.82 -13.64
C ALA A 124 5.62 -17.86 -13.59
N ALA A 125 4.66 -18.02 -14.52
CA ALA A 125 3.37 -17.39 -14.40
C ALA A 125 2.84 -17.84 -13.04
N ALA A 126 3.06 -17.02 -12.01
CA ALA A 126 2.25 -17.06 -10.82
C ALA A 126 0.85 -16.97 -11.38
N LYS A 127 0.09 -18.05 -11.25
CA LYS A 127 -1.32 -18.10 -11.62
C LYS A 127 -1.91 -16.74 -11.22
N PRO A 128 -2.49 -15.95 -12.15
CA PRO A 128 -3.00 -14.65 -11.80
C PRO A 128 -3.93 -14.87 -10.59
N LEU A 129 -3.63 -14.23 -9.46
CA LEU A 129 -4.42 -14.42 -8.25
C LEU A 129 -5.87 -14.19 -8.64
N THR A 130 -6.72 -15.18 -8.41
CA THR A 130 -8.13 -15.03 -8.72
C THR A 130 -8.75 -14.02 -7.76
N ARG A 131 -9.92 -13.49 -8.10
CA ARG A 131 -10.65 -12.60 -7.17
C ARG A 131 -10.87 -13.29 -5.82
N ALA A 132 -11.26 -14.56 -5.83
CA ALA A 132 -11.42 -15.37 -4.62
C ALA A 132 -10.13 -15.47 -3.78
N ASP A 133 -8.97 -15.66 -4.42
CA ASP A 133 -7.68 -15.73 -3.70
C ASP A 133 -7.36 -14.41 -3.00
N VAL A 134 -7.62 -13.27 -3.65
CA VAL A 134 -7.39 -11.94 -3.05
C VAL A 134 -8.34 -11.70 -1.88
N LEU A 135 -9.61 -12.12 -1.99
CA LEU A 135 -10.58 -12.02 -0.91
C LEU A 135 -10.18 -12.89 0.29
N ALA A 136 -9.80 -14.14 0.04
CA ALA A 136 -9.30 -15.04 1.06
C ALA A 136 -8.05 -14.49 1.75
N GLN A 137 -7.12 -13.94 0.97
CA GLN A 137 -5.91 -13.31 1.50
C GLN A 137 -6.22 -12.07 2.34
N ALA A 138 -7.16 -11.22 1.90
CA ALA A 138 -7.55 -10.03 2.67
C ALA A 138 -8.25 -10.39 3.98
N SER A 139 -9.15 -11.38 3.95
CA SER A 139 -9.85 -11.87 5.13
C SER A 139 -8.89 -12.51 6.14
N ALA A 140 -7.98 -13.38 5.66
CA ALA A 140 -6.95 -14.00 6.50
C ALA A 140 -6.01 -12.96 7.12
N ASP A 141 -5.61 -11.94 6.37
CA ASP A 141 -4.75 -10.86 6.85
C ASP A 141 -5.43 -10.03 7.95
N VAL A 142 -6.71 -9.68 7.76
CA VAL A 142 -7.48 -8.98 8.80
C VAL A 142 -7.58 -9.85 10.06
N ALA A 143 -7.92 -11.14 9.91
CA ALA A 143 -8.03 -12.05 11.04
C ALA A 143 -6.70 -12.17 11.81
N GLU A 144 -5.58 -12.30 11.10
CA GLU A 144 -4.27 -12.42 11.71
C GLU A 144 -3.83 -11.13 12.42
N LEU A 145 -4.08 -9.97 11.82
CA LEU A 145 -3.78 -8.68 12.47
C LEU A 145 -4.62 -8.47 13.72
N LEU A 146 -5.91 -8.83 13.71
CA LEU A 146 -6.75 -8.78 14.90
C LEU A 146 -6.29 -9.77 15.98
N ARG A 147 -5.83 -10.95 15.59
CA ARG A 147 -5.26 -11.97 16.50
C ARG A 147 -3.99 -11.44 17.17
N ILE A 148 -3.04 -10.91 16.39
CA ILE A 148 -1.78 -10.33 16.89
C ILE A 148 -2.07 -9.20 17.87
N GLY A 149 -3.04 -8.31 17.58
CA GLY A 149 -3.39 -7.20 18.46
C GLY A 149 -3.85 -7.60 19.87
N ARG A 150 -4.26 -8.86 20.06
CA ARG A 150 -4.70 -9.41 21.36
C ARG A 150 -3.81 -10.56 21.86
N SER A 151 -2.69 -10.82 21.19
CA SER A 151 -1.74 -11.85 21.58
C SER A 151 -0.72 -11.30 22.58
N ASP A 152 -0.34 -12.10 23.57
CA ASP A 152 0.71 -11.75 24.53
C ASP A 152 2.12 -12.06 23.97
N ASP A 153 2.21 -13.03 23.06
CA ASP A 153 3.47 -13.59 22.57
C ASP A 153 3.87 -13.04 21.20
N ASP A 154 2.92 -12.49 20.43
CA ASP A 154 3.18 -12.02 19.08
C ASP A 154 3.49 -10.52 19.04
N MET A 155 4.59 -10.16 18.39
CA MET A 155 4.89 -8.77 18.06
C MET A 155 4.50 -8.43 16.63
N LEU A 156 3.81 -7.30 16.47
CA LEU A 156 3.46 -6.79 15.15
C LEU A 156 4.69 -6.21 14.45
N SER A 157 5.35 -7.03 13.63
CA SER A 157 6.48 -6.59 12.81
C SER A 157 6.06 -5.50 11.80
N GLY A 158 6.95 -4.54 11.52
CA GLY A 158 6.71 -3.44 10.60
C GLY A 158 5.95 -2.23 11.17
N SER A 159 5.15 -2.41 12.22
CA SER A 159 4.56 -1.26 12.94
C SER A 159 5.58 -0.66 13.92
N LYS A 160 5.70 0.66 13.98
CA LYS A 160 6.52 1.34 15.01
C LYS A 160 5.76 1.53 16.31
N HIS A 161 4.48 1.89 16.22
CA HIS A 161 3.67 2.27 17.37
C HIS A 161 3.00 1.07 18.05
N PHE A 162 2.48 0.13 17.26
CA PHE A 162 1.74 -1.04 17.76
C PHE A 162 2.58 -2.31 17.83
N ARG A 163 3.92 -2.21 17.70
CA ARG A 163 4.82 -3.38 17.65
C ARG A 163 4.66 -4.34 18.83
N ALA A 164 4.59 -3.77 20.02
CA ALA A 164 4.59 -4.48 21.30
C ALA A 164 3.45 -3.97 22.20
N ARG A 165 2.34 -3.57 21.58
CA ARG A 165 1.17 -3.02 22.29
C ARG A 165 -0.05 -3.79 21.86
N TRP A 166 -0.88 -4.12 22.82
CA TRP A 166 -2.21 -4.65 22.53
C TRP A 166 -3.09 -3.56 21.94
N TYR A 167 -3.89 -3.95 20.96
CA TYR A 167 -4.86 -3.08 20.35
C TYR A 167 -6.14 -3.81 19.97
N ASP A 168 -7.21 -3.02 19.91
CA ASP A 168 -8.51 -3.42 19.40
C ASP A 168 -8.88 -2.55 18.21
N VAL A 169 -9.74 -3.05 17.33
CA VAL A 169 -10.08 -2.38 16.07
C VAL A 169 -11.59 -2.35 15.87
N ASP A 170 -12.13 -1.15 15.63
CA ASP A 170 -13.47 -0.99 15.08
C ASP A 170 -13.40 -0.68 13.58
N PHE A 171 -14.25 -1.35 12.81
CA PHE A 171 -14.43 -1.04 11.39
C PHE A 171 -15.71 -0.26 11.17
N VAL A 172 -15.59 0.91 10.55
CA VAL A 172 -16.72 1.69 10.06
C VAL A 172 -16.77 1.53 8.54
N VAL A 173 -17.76 0.77 8.07
CA VAL A 173 -17.99 0.50 6.65
C VAL A 173 -19.09 1.42 6.14
N ASN A 174 -18.78 2.22 5.13
CA ASN A 174 -19.76 3.03 4.41
C ASN A 174 -19.85 2.52 2.96
N ARG A 175 -20.82 1.63 2.71
CA ARG A 175 -21.03 1.02 1.39
C ARG A 175 -21.43 2.05 0.33
N GLU A 176 -22.23 3.07 0.67
CA GLU A 176 -22.64 4.14 -0.26
C GLU A 176 -21.43 4.93 -0.78
N LYS A 177 -20.51 5.28 0.12
CA LYS A 177 -19.27 6.00 -0.22
C LYS A 177 -18.13 5.05 -0.60
N ARG A 178 -18.38 3.73 -0.68
CA ARG A 178 -17.39 2.68 -0.96
C ARG A 178 -16.09 2.87 -0.17
N THR A 179 -16.25 3.18 1.12
CA THR A 179 -15.16 3.57 2.03
C THR A 179 -15.18 2.71 3.29
N VAL A 180 -14.01 2.26 3.73
CA VAL A 180 -13.81 1.59 5.01
C VAL A 180 -12.84 2.40 5.86
N VAL A 181 -13.19 2.59 7.13
CA VAL A 181 -12.32 3.20 8.13
C VAL A 181 -12.01 2.18 9.22
N ALA A 182 -10.73 1.96 9.49
CA ALA A 182 -10.27 1.18 10.63
C ALA A 182 -9.87 2.14 11.75
N LEU A 183 -10.47 2.00 12.92
CA LEU A 183 -10.20 2.77 14.13
C LEU A 183 -9.49 1.86 15.11
N VAL A 184 -8.22 2.14 15.40
CA VAL A 184 -7.38 1.31 16.27
C VAL A 184 -7.27 1.97 17.64
N TYR A 185 -7.52 1.20 18.68
CA TYR A 185 -7.48 1.62 20.08
C TYR A 185 -6.45 0.80 20.82
N GLU A 186 -5.58 1.46 21.59
CA GLU A 186 -4.70 0.78 22.52
C GLU A 186 -5.54 0.22 23.69
N ILE A 187 -5.31 -1.04 24.04
CA ILE A 187 -6.05 -1.73 25.11
C ILE A 187 -5.11 -2.20 26.21
N ASN A 188 -5.66 -2.36 27.40
CA ASN A 188 -4.95 -2.98 28.51
C ASN A 188 -5.03 -4.52 28.39
N GLY A 189 -3.99 -5.14 27.82
CA GLY A 189 -3.90 -6.61 27.69
C GLY A 189 -3.76 -7.36 29.01
N LEU A 190 -3.37 -6.67 30.10
CA LEU A 190 -3.37 -7.27 31.44
C LEU A 190 -4.77 -7.36 32.06
N SER A 191 -5.78 -6.71 31.46
CA SER A 191 -7.17 -6.78 31.92
C SER A 191 -7.89 -7.93 31.23
N ARG A 192 -8.61 -8.75 32.01
CA ARG A 192 -9.53 -9.79 31.46
C ARG A 192 -10.60 -9.24 30.52
N THR A 193 -10.91 -7.95 30.60
CA THR A 193 -11.93 -7.30 29.78
C THR A 193 -11.38 -6.61 28.54
N PHE A 194 -10.06 -6.59 28.33
CA PHE A 194 -9.42 -5.90 27.20
C PHE A 194 -9.91 -4.45 27.04
N ALA A 195 -10.03 -3.74 28.16
CA ALA A 195 -10.58 -2.39 28.17
C ALA A 195 -9.66 -1.42 27.41
N ARG A 196 -10.27 -0.57 26.59
CA ARG A 196 -9.58 0.52 25.88
C ARG A 196 -9.09 1.56 26.88
N TYR A 197 -7.88 2.08 26.68
CA TYR A 197 -7.34 3.14 27.55
C TYR A 197 -8.13 4.45 27.40
N ARG A 198 -8.65 4.73 26.21
CA ARG A 198 -9.37 5.95 25.87
C ARG A 198 -10.55 5.65 24.96
N SER A 199 -11.57 6.49 25.00
CA SER A 199 -12.72 6.41 24.09
C SER A 199 -12.39 6.88 22.66
N LYS A 200 -11.25 7.56 22.47
CA LYS A 200 -10.79 8.04 21.15
C LYS A 200 -9.78 7.03 20.57
N PRO A 201 -9.83 6.78 19.25
CA PRO A 201 -8.86 5.91 18.60
C PRO A 201 -7.47 6.55 18.61
N ASP A 202 -6.46 5.73 18.85
CA ASP A 202 -5.05 6.12 18.85
C ASP A 202 -4.49 6.18 17.42
N ALA A 203 -5.04 5.38 16.50
CA ALA A 203 -4.76 5.47 15.07
C ALA A 203 -6.00 5.24 14.22
N LYS A 204 -5.98 5.78 13.00
CA LYS A 204 -7.02 5.56 12.00
C LYS A 204 -6.42 5.33 10.63
N GLY A 205 -7.01 4.42 9.88
CA GLY A 205 -6.68 4.17 8.48
C GLY A 205 -7.94 4.19 7.64
N ILE A 206 -7.82 4.68 6.41
CA ILE A 206 -8.95 4.85 5.49
C ILE A 206 -8.62 4.15 4.18
N ALA A 207 -9.54 3.30 3.72
CA ALA A 207 -9.55 2.74 2.38
C ALA A 207 -10.73 3.34 1.60
N ARG A 208 -10.46 3.83 0.38
CA ARG A 208 -11.47 4.33 -0.55
C ARG A 208 -11.32 3.57 -1.85
N CYS A 209 -12.41 2.99 -2.33
CA CYS A 209 -12.46 2.36 -3.64
C CYS A 209 -12.53 3.43 -4.73
N ALA A 210 -11.87 3.19 -5.86
CA ALA A 210 -11.93 4.09 -7.01
C ALA A 210 -13.33 4.05 -7.65
N PRO A 211 -13.78 5.13 -8.31
CA PRO A 211 -15.12 5.19 -8.90
C PRO A 211 -15.40 4.09 -9.92
N ASP A 212 -14.37 3.67 -10.65
CA ASP A 212 -14.33 2.67 -11.72
C ASP A 212 -13.91 1.27 -11.24
N ASP A 213 -13.77 1.08 -9.93
CA ASP A 213 -13.39 -0.18 -9.30
C ASP A 213 -14.56 -0.77 -8.48
N VAL A 214 -14.44 -2.07 -8.16
CA VAL A 214 -15.45 -2.84 -7.45
C VAL A 214 -15.15 -2.86 -5.96
N PHE A 215 -16.09 -2.36 -5.17
CA PHE A 215 -15.96 -2.33 -3.72
C PHE A 215 -16.15 -3.71 -3.12
N HIS A 216 -15.20 -4.13 -2.29
CA HIS A 216 -15.34 -5.29 -1.43
C HIS A 216 -14.95 -4.95 0.01
N THR A 217 -15.75 -5.38 0.97
CA THR A 217 -15.57 -4.99 2.38
C THR A 217 -14.27 -5.52 2.98
N ASP A 218 -13.91 -6.79 2.75
CA ASP A 218 -12.72 -7.37 3.35
C ASP A 218 -11.41 -6.80 2.77
N ILE A 219 -11.34 -6.54 1.47
CA ILE A 219 -10.23 -5.80 0.86
C ILE A 219 -10.12 -4.40 1.49
N GLY A 220 -11.26 -3.70 1.62
CA GLY A 220 -11.32 -2.39 2.26
C GLY A 220 -10.84 -2.42 3.72
N ARG A 221 -11.25 -3.43 4.49
CA ARG A 221 -10.81 -3.65 5.89
C ARG A 221 -9.31 -3.90 5.97
N ALA A 222 -8.75 -4.77 5.12
CA ALA A 222 -7.32 -5.09 5.10
C ALA A 222 -6.48 -3.84 4.80
N ILE A 223 -6.84 -3.08 3.77
CA ILE A 223 -6.14 -1.83 3.41
C ILE A 223 -6.25 -0.80 4.54
N ALA A 224 -7.45 -0.60 5.08
CA ALA A 224 -7.68 0.37 6.14
C ALA A 224 -6.91 0.01 7.41
N LEU A 225 -6.92 -1.26 7.83
CA LEU A 225 -6.22 -1.74 9.01
C LEU A 225 -4.70 -1.63 8.85
N ARG A 226 -4.14 -2.09 7.73
CA ARG A 226 -2.69 -1.97 7.47
C ARG A 226 -2.25 -0.50 7.50
N ARG A 227 -3.01 0.41 6.89
CA ARG A 227 -2.74 1.86 6.95
C ARG A 227 -2.79 2.39 8.39
N ALA A 228 -3.78 1.98 9.18
CA ALA A 228 -3.90 2.40 10.57
C ALA A 228 -2.72 1.94 11.43
N LEU A 229 -2.24 0.71 11.19
CA LEU A 229 -1.11 0.11 11.90
C LEU A 229 0.26 0.58 11.38
N GLY A 230 0.30 1.34 10.29
CA GLY A 230 1.53 1.81 9.65
C GLY A 230 2.28 0.73 8.88
N LEU A 231 1.57 -0.30 8.42
CA LEU A 231 2.11 -1.41 7.63
C LEU A 231 2.04 -1.10 6.13
N VAL A 232 2.94 -1.73 5.36
CA VAL A 232 2.89 -1.69 3.90
C VAL A 232 1.65 -2.45 3.43
N VAL A 233 0.90 -1.84 2.51
CA VAL A 233 -0.28 -2.45 1.90
C VAL A 233 0.17 -3.33 0.72
N PRO A 234 -0.17 -4.63 0.69
CA PRO A 234 0.10 -5.50 -0.44
C PRO A 234 -0.49 -4.96 -1.74
N ILE A 235 0.29 -5.03 -2.83
CA ILE A 235 -0.17 -4.56 -4.15
C ILE A 235 -1.38 -5.35 -4.66
N ALA A 236 -1.50 -6.62 -4.25
CA ALA A 236 -2.64 -7.49 -4.56
C ALA A 236 -3.99 -6.90 -4.12
N TYR A 237 -4.03 -6.09 -3.07
CA TYR A 237 -5.26 -5.44 -2.60
C TYR A 237 -5.59 -4.17 -3.40
N THR A 238 -4.58 -3.49 -3.94
CA THR A 238 -4.75 -2.26 -4.73
C THR A 238 -4.97 -2.54 -6.22
N GLN A 239 -4.58 -3.72 -6.70
CA GLN A 239 -4.72 -4.17 -8.08
C GLN A 239 -5.50 -5.49 -8.13
N ALA A 240 -6.48 -5.63 -7.25
CA ALA A 240 -7.32 -6.82 -7.20
C ALA A 240 -8.06 -7.00 -8.54
N PRO A 241 -8.14 -8.22 -9.08
CA PRO A 241 -8.87 -8.47 -10.32
C PRO A 241 -10.36 -8.19 -10.12
N LYS A 242 -10.99 -7.55 -11.12
CA LYS A 242 -12.43 -7.31 -11.14
C LYS A 242 -13.20 -8.64 -11.28
N PRO A 243 -14.45 -8.72 -10.81
CA PRO A 243 -15.27 -9.90 -11.06
C PRO A 243 -15.54 -10.02 -12.57
N GLU A 244 -15.40 -11.23 -13.11
CA GLU A 244 -15.60 -11.49 -14.54
C GLU A 244 -17.06 -11.29 -14.95
N GLU A 245 -17.99 -11.72 -14.09
CA GLU A 245 -19.44 -11.62 -14.32
C GLU A 245 -20.18 -11.23 -13.02
N PRO A 246 -21.32 -10.53 -13.12
CA PRO A 246 -22.22 -10.32 -12.00
C PRO A 246 -22.74 -11.66 -11.49
N ARG A 247 -22.92 -11.76 -10.17
CA ARG A 247 -23.45 -12.94 -9.48
C ARG A 247 -24.55 -12.51 -8.52
N VAL A 248 -25.36 -13.46 -8.07
CA VAL A 248 -26.38 -13.21 -7.04
C VAL A 248 -25.74 -12.55 -5.81
N GLY A 249 -26.38 -11.50 -5.31
CA GLY A 249 -25.89 -10.68 -4.20
C GLY A 249 -24.99 -9.52 -4.60
N ALA A 250 -24.52 -9.46 -5.86
CA ALA A 250 -23.75 -8.31 -6.34
C ALA A 250 -24.64 -7.08 -6.47
N LYS A 251 -24.13 -5.91 -6.08
CA LYS A 251 -24.73 -4.64 -6.49
C LYS A 251 -24.19 -4.25 -7.84
N VAL A 252 -25.11 -3.94 -8.74
CA VAL A 252 -24.82 -3.55 -10.11
C VAL A 252 -25.41 -2.18 -10.41
N ARG A 253 -24.83 -1.52 -11.40
CA ARG A 253 -25.33 -0.28 -11.99
C ARG A 253 -25.68 -0.51 -13.45
N GLY A 254 -26.84 -0.01 -13.89
CA GLY A 254 -27.23 -0.06 -15.30
C GLY A 254 -26.29 0.81 -16.15
N VAL A 255 -25.79 0.23 -17.24
CA VAL A 255 -24.87 0.90 -18.19
C VAL A 255 -25.35 0.83 -19.64
N GLY A 256 -26.42 0.08 -19.92
CA GLY A 256 -27.08 0.05 -21.22
C GLY A 256 -27.91 1.33 -21.49
N ASP A 257 -28.48 1.41 -22.69
CA ASP A 257 -29.27 2.57 -23.15
C ASP A 257 -30.73 2.54 -22.67
N ASP A 258 -31.06 1.66 -21.72
CA ASP A 258 -32.41 1.45 -21.22
C ASP A 258 -32.78 2.43 -20.10
N ASN A 259 -34.03 2.38 -19.63
CA ASN A 259 -34.57 3.25 -18.57
C ASN A 259 -33.82 3.12 -17.23
N ASP A 260 -33.00 2.08 -17.08
CA ASP A 260 -32.24 1.77 -15.86
C ASP A 260 -30.79 2.28 -15.90
N PHE A 261 -30.42 3.09 -16.89
CA PHE A 261 -29.10 3.72 -16.95
C PHE A 261 -28.79 4.51 -15.67
N GLY A 262 -27.68 4.14 -15.01
CA GLY A 262 -27.23 4.77 -13.76
C GLY A 262 -28.00 4.32 -12.51
N VAL A 263 -29.07 3.55 -12.64
CA VAL A 263 -29.80 2.97 -11.50
C VAL A 263 -28.95 1.89 -10.86
N ILE A 264 -28.98 1.82 -9.52
CA ILE A 264 -28.26 0.82 -8.74
C ILE A 264 -29.27 -0.18 -8.19
N GLY A 265 -28.98 -1.47 -8.39
CA GLY A 265 -29.82 -2.56 -7.95
C GLY A 265 -28.99 -3.75 -7.45
N THR A 266 -29.67 -4.78 -6.96
CA THR A 266 -29.03 -6.00 -6.45
C THR A 266 -29.42 -7.17 -7.35
N VAL A 267 -28.44 -7.96 -7.77
CA VAL A 267 -28.69 -9.17 -8.55
C VAL A 267 -29.34 -10.21 -7.64
N THR A 268 -30.56 -10.63 -7.97
CA THR A 268 -31.33 -11.60 -7.19
C THR A 268 -31.32 -12.99 -7.82
N GLU A 269 -31.18 -13.07 -9.15
CA GLU A 269 -31.22 -14.34 -9.88
C GLU A 269 -30.34 -14.27 -11.14
N MET A 270 -29.67 -15.38 -11.46
CA MET A 270 -28.95 -15.57 -12.71
C MET A 270 -29.79 -16.46 -13.63
N ARG A 271 -29.81 -16.13 -14.93
CA ARG A 271 -30.37 -16.97 -16.01
C ARG A 271 -31.84 -17.39 -15.83
N PRO A 272 -32.79 -16.44 -15.87
CA PRO A 272 -34.19 -16.79 -15.86
C PRO A 272 -34.54 -17.60 -17.11
N VAL A 273 -35.12 -18.78 -16.87
CA VAL A 273 -35.36 -19.88 -17.83
C VAL A 273 -36.33 -19.53 -18.95
N ASP A 274 -37.09 -18.43 -18.79
CA ASP A 274 -38.25 -18.10 -19.64
C ASP A 274 -37.92 -17.16 -20.82
N TYR A 275 -36.68 -16.68 -20.95
CA TYR A 275 -36.27 -15.74 -22.01
C TYR A 275 -35.32 -16.39 -23.03
N LEU A 276 -35.46 -15.98 -24.31
CA LEU A 276 -34.80 -16.56 -25.48
C LEU A 276 -33.26 -16.59 -25.44
N ASP A 277 -32.62 -15.82 -24.55
CA ASP A 277 -31.17 -15.77 -24.33
C ASP A 277 -30.83 -15.95 -22.84
N ALA A 278 -31.31 -17.04 -22.23
CA ALA A 278 -31.13 -17.35 -20.81
C ALA A 278 -29.65 -17.33 -20.35
N ASP A 279 -28.70 -17.66 -21.23
CA ASP A 279 -27.27 -17.67 -20.92
C ASP A 279 -26.69 -16.27 -20.62
N ASN A 280 -27.39 -15.20 -21.02
CA ASN A 280 -26.92 -13.82 -20.91
C ASN A 280 -27.80 -12.94 -20.01
N GLY A 281 -28.77 -13.52 -19.28
CA GLY A 281 -29.77 -12.78 -18.50
C GLY A 281 -29.55 -12.83 -16.99
N LEU A 282 -29.98 -11.78 -16.30
CA LEU A 282 -30.06 -11.71 -14.84
C LEU A 282 -31.30 -10.94 -14.38
N ILE A 283 -31.71 -11.12 -13.13
CA ILE A 283 -32.73 -10.30 -12.48
C ILE A 283 -32.06 -9.34 -11.52
N VAL A 284 -32.34 -8.05 -11.67
CA VAL A 284 -31.86 -6.97 -10.81
C VAL A 284 -33.05 -6.34 -10.10
N ASP A 285 -33.07 -6.47 -8.78
CA ASP A 285 -34.01 -5.75 -7.94
C ASP A 285 -33.78 -4.24 -8.05
N THR A 286 -34.84 -3.44 -8.02
CA THR A 286 -34.89 -1.98 -8.24
C THR A 286 -34.92 -1.52 -9.71
N PHE A 287 -34.56 -2.36 -10.69
CA PHE A 287 -34.65 -1.99 -12.10
C PHE A 287 -36.11 -2.06 -12.59
N SER A 288 -36.43 -1.28 -13.63
CA SER A 288 -37.77 -1.16 -14.17
C SER A 288 -38.26 -2.46 -14.85
N GLY A 289 -39.57 -2.74 -14.79
CA GLY A 289 -40.17 -3.94 -15.40
C GLY A 289 -40.09 -5.19 -14.53
N SER A 290 -40.03 -6.38 -15.13
CA SER A 290 -39.87 -7.68 -14.45
C SER A 290 -38.48 -7.87 -13.80
N GLY A 291 -37.65 -6.82 -13.78
CA GLY A 291 -36.28 -6.84 -13.27
C GLY A 291 -35.28 -7.56 -14.19
N TRP A 292 -35.72 -8.07 -15.35
CA TRP A 292 -34.88 -8.81 -16.29
C TRP A 292 -33.93 -7.90 -17.07
N ASN A 293 -32.65 -8.24 -17.12
CA ASN A 293 -31.60 -7.46 -17.77
C ASN A 293 -30.55 -8.36 -18.42
N TYR A 294 -29.89 -7.86 -19.48
CA TYR A 294 -28.70 -8.53 -20.02
C TYR A 294 -27.47 -8.27 -19.14
N ILE A 295 -26.61 -9.27 -19.01
CA ILE A 295 -25.32 -9.17 -18.29
C ILE A 295 -24.46 -8.02 -18.84
N ARG A 296 -24.49 -7.80 -20.16
CA ARG A 296 -23.71 -6.72 -20.82
C ARG A 296 -24.18 -5.31 -20.46
N ASP A 297 -25.42 -5.15 -19.99
CA ASP A 297 -26.04 -3.85 -19.71
C ASP A 297 -25.92 -3.47 -18.23
N VAL A 298 -25.18 -4.26 -17.44
CA VAL A 298 -24.90 -4.02 -16.02
C VAL A 298 -23.40 -4.01 -15.73
N ALA A 299 -22.99 -3.17 -14.76
CA ALA A 299 -21.63 -3.14 -14.25
C ALA A 299 -21.62 -3.37 -12.74
N VAL A 300 -20.85 -4.34 -12.26
CA VAL A 300 -20.69 -4.61 -10.81
C VAL A 300 -19.97 -3.44 -10.15
N ILE A 301 -20.51 -2.97 -9.02
CA ILE A 301 -19.95 -1.86 -8.24
C ILE A 301 -19.61 -2.24 -6.80
N ASP A 302 -20.26 -3.25 -6.25
CA ASP A 302 -20.02 -3.81 -4.92
C ASP A 302 -20.35 -5.30 -4.96
N ASP A 303 -19.39 -6.13 -4.59
CA ASP A 303 -19.52 -7.59 -4.57
C ASP A 303 -19.34 -8.17 -3.15
N THR A 304 -19.52 -7.33 -2.12
CA THR A 304 -19.32 -7.76 -0.73
C THR A 304 -20.18 -8.97 -0.37
N ASP A 305 -21.41 -9.04 -0.86
CA ASP A 305 -22.38 -10.08 -0.51
C ASP A 305 -22.37 -11.25 -1.53
N VAL A 306 -21.39 -11.27 -2.45
CA VAL A 306 -21.21 -12.35 -3.43
C VAL A 306 -20.40 -13.48 -2.81
N VAL A 307 -20.92 -14.70 -2.93
CA VAL A 307 -20.19 -15.92 -2.56
C VAL A 307 -19.36 -16.40 -3.75
N TYR A 308 -18.04 -16.44 -3.57
CA TYR A 308 -17.11 -17.03 -4.53
C TYR A 308 -16.70 -18.41 -3.99
N ASP A 309 -17.42 -19.46 -4.36
CA ASP A 309 -16.99 -20.82 -4.05
C ASP A 309 -15.70 -21.16 -4.79
N VAL A 310 -14.81 -21.89 -4.11
CA VAL A 310 -13.48 -22.29 -4.59
C VAL A 310 -13.56 -23.36 -5.69
N ASP A 311 -14.74 -23.93 -5.92
CA ASP A 311 -14.98 -25.07 -6.81
C ASP A 311 -16.02 -24.73 -7.89
N TYR A 312 -15.58 -24.12 -9.00
CA TYR A 312 -16.32 -24.14 -10.27
C TYR A 312 -15.39 -24.44 -11.46
N ALA A 313 -14.39 -25.29 -11.23
CA ALA A 313 -13.57 -25.89 -12.29
C ALA A 313 -13.97 -27.35 -12.59
N LYS A 314 -15.16 -27.81 -12.16
CA LYS A 314 -15.53 -29.24 -12.23
C LYS A 314 -16.90 -29.59 -12.83
N GLU A 315 -17.56 -28.69 -13.54
CA GLU A 315 -18.74 -29.08 -14.33
C GLU A 315 -18.63 -28.63 -15.78
N ALA A 316 -17.61 -29.19 -16.45
CA ALA A 316 -17.56 -29.31 -17.90
C ALA A 316 -16.86 -30.63 -18.24
N GLU A 317 -17.55 -31.74 -17.99
CA GLU A 317 -17.29 -33.04 -18.63
C GLU A 317 -18.62 -33.66 -19.05
#